data_AF-A0A074VHE0-F1
#
_entry.id   AF-A0A074VHE0-F1
#
_cell.length_a   1.000
_cell.length_b   1.000
_cell.length_c   1.000
_cell.angle_alpha   90.00
_cell.angle_beta   90.00
_cell.angle_gamma   90.00
#
_symmetry.space_group_name_H-M   'P 1'
#
loop_
_entity.id
_entity.type
_entity.pdbx_description
1 polymer ?
#
loop_
_entity_poly.entity_id
_entity_poly.type
_entity_poly.pdbx_seq_one_letter_code
_entity_poly.pdbx_strand_id
1 'polypeptide(L)'
;IDKKTGHSINSQLKRGSESSDDISAYDLILKNKEQLLSFNEPTRFIFSHSALREGWDNPNVFQICTLKHSDNQTGKRQEVGRGLRLCVNQDGSRMDIESCGEQVHDINILTVIASESYRNFVNDLQADIKTVIYDRPTIASSEYFIGKYVDGNGIPTIIDKTAADKIEFYLINHGYVDINRKITDKYRSEIATDSVAQLPDELKPLSVGIHNLIQAIYDDSLLNSMFINGHETKIKDNPLNNNFNKAEFQALWQQINQQYAYTVDFDSYELINKAIAHINDKLFVSQLQYVTTVGELKERITTQGIEQNEAFKTKRTHTTTLDHIHSGQIKYDLIGQIAQETTLTRKTIVAILKGLSTEKLDMFKYNPEEF
;
A
#
# COMPACT_ATOMS: atom_id res chain seq x y z
N ILE A 1 -5.58 -29.64 23.72
CA ILE A 1 -5.19 -31.03 23.35
C ILE A 1 -4.31 -31.57 24.47
N ASP A 2 -4.60 -32.77 24.99
CA ASP A 2 -3.80 -33.39 26.06
C ASP A 2 -2.43 -33.82 25.51
N LYS A 3 -1.35 -33.40 26.18
CA LYS A 3 0.04 -33.69 25.74
C LYS A 3 0.46 -35.15 25.90
N LYS A 4 -0.32 -36.00 26.59
CA LYS A 4 -0.06 -37.44 26.74
C LYS A 4 -0.91 -38.31 25.82
N THR A 5 -2.12 -37.88 25.46
CA THR A 5 -3.07 -38.74 24.72
C THR A 5 -3.44 -38.23 23.34
N GLY A 6 -3.03 -37.01 22.95
CA GLY A 6 -3.23 -36.48 21.60
C GLY A 6 -4.69 -36.18 21.22
N HIS A 7 -5.63 -36.35 22.14
CA HIS A 7 -7.05 -36.07 21.91
C HIS A 7 -7.42 -34.62 22.30
N SER A 8 -8.40 -34.08 21.58
CA SER A 8 -9.08 -32.82 21.90
C SER A 8 -9.90 -33.02 23.18
N ILE A 9 -9.38 -32.53 24.30
CA ILE A 9 -10.10 -32.51 25.57
C ILE A 9 -11.08 -31.33 25.55
N ASN A 10 -12.37 -31.60 25.75
CA ASN A 10 -13.36 -30.57 26.05
C ASN A 10 -13.05 -29.95 27.42
N SER A 11 -13.27 -28.63 27.56
CA SER A 11 -13.19 -27.94 28.84
C SER A 11 -14.18 -28.54 29.84
N GLN A 12 -13.75 -28.73 31.09
CA GLN A 12 -14.59 -29.29 32.14
C GLN A 12 -15.60 -28.25 32.61
N LEU A 13 -16.87 -28.43 32.23
CA LEU A 13 -17.99 -27.65 32.77
C LEU A 13 -18.24 -28.04 34.24
N LYS A 14 -18.14 -27.08 35.17
CA LYS A 14 -18.73 -27.23 36.50
C LYS A 14 -20.26 -27.14 36.39
N ARG A 15 -20.97 -28.13 36.93
CA ARG A 15 -22.44 -28.09 37.05
C ARG A 15 -22.87 -26.87 37.87
N GLY A 16 -23.58 -25.93 37.24
CA GLY A 16 -24.28 -24.84 37.93
C GLY A 16 -23.96 -23.42 37.46
N SER A 17 -23.02 -23.22 36.53
CA SER A 17 -22.73 -21.90 35.94
C SER A 17 -22.70 -21.99 34.41
N GLU A 18 -23.49 -21.16 33.73
CA GLU A 18 -23.47 -21.05 32.25
C GLU A 18 -22.21 -20.33 31.71
N SER A 19 -21.39 -19.76 32.60
CA SER A 19 -20.10 -19.17 32.29
C SER A 19 -18.99 -20.11 32.74
N SER A 20 -18.19 -20.60 31.79
CA SER A 20 -16.90 -21.23 32.06
C SER A 20 -15.94 -20.17 32.61
N ASP A 21 -15.31 -20.41 33.77
CA ASP A 21 -14.21 -19.61 34.32
C ASP A 21 -12.90 -19.84 33.53
N ASP A 22 -12.93 -19.76 32.20
CA ASP A 22 -11.74 -19.90 31.37
C ASP A 22 -11.01 -18.54 31.26
N ILE A 23 -10.61 -18.00 32.41
CA ILE A 23 -9.71 -16.84 32.51
C ILE A 23 -8.43 -17.10 31.69
N SER A 24 -7.97 -18.35 31.66
CA SER A 24 -6.82 -18.79 30.86
C SER A 24 -7.05 -18.70 29.35
N ALA A 25 -8.25 -19.03 28.85
CA ALA A 25 -8.57 -18.88 27.44
C ALA A 25 -8.67 -17.40 27.08
N TYR A 26 -9.30 -16.59 27.93
CA TYR A 26 -9.38 -15.14 27.75
C TYR A 26 -7.98 -14.48 27.76
N ASP A 27 -7.11 -14.89 28.68
CA ASP A 27 -5.73 -14.42 28.76
C ASP A 27 -4.89 -14.85 27.55
N LEU A 28 -5.07 -16.08 27.05
CA LEU A 28 -4.42 -16.52 25.80
C LEU A 28 -4.88 -15.69 24.60
N ILE A 29 -6.18 -15.43 24.52
CA ILE A 29 -6.85 -14.73 23.41
C ILE A 29 -6.51 -13.23 23.39
N LEU A 30 -6.40 -12.58 24.55
CA LEU A 30 -6.23 -11.12 24.64
C LEU A 30 -4.87 -10.66 25.12
N LYS A 31 -4.18 -11.42 25.98
CA LYS A 31 -2.87 -11.04 26.52
C LYS A 31 -1.73 -11.75 25.78
N ASN A 32 -1.82 -13.07 25.59
CA ASN A 32 -0.74 -13.87 24.99
C ASN A 32 -0.95 -14.11 23.49
N LYS A 33 -1.18 -13.03 22.73
CA LYS A 33 -1.49 -13.09 21.28
C LYS A 33 -0.35 -13.71 20.46
N GLU A 34 0.89 -13.45 20.82
CA GLU A 34 2.07 -14.03 20.15
C GLU A 34 2.14 -15.55 20.31
N GLN A 35 1.77 -16.05 21.50
CA GLN A 35 1.70 -17.49 21.75
C GLN A 35 0.63 -18.14 20.86
N LEU A 36 -0.51 -17.49 20.69
CA LEU A 36 -1.58 -17.98 19.81
C LEU A 36 -1.15 -18.05 18.33
N LEU A 37 -0.21 -17.20 17.90
CA LEU A 37 0.35 -17.20 16.55
C LEU A 37 1.46 -18.25 16.34
N SER A 38 2.01 -18.78 17.43
CA SER A 38 3.09 -19.77 17.39
C SER A 38 2.58 -21.13 16.95
N PHE A 39 3.33 -21.83 16.10
CA PHE A 39 3.06 -23.23 15.75
C PHE A 39 3.13 -24.20 16.94
N ASN A 40 3.78 -23.79 18.03
CA ASN A 40 3.86 -24.59 19.26
C ASN A 40 2.53 -24.62 20.03
N GLU A 41 1.65 -23.65 19.81
CA GLU A 41 0.33 -23.61 20.43
C GLU A 41 -0.67 -24.39 19.56
N PRO A 42 -1.28 -25.48 20.08
CA PRO A 42 -2.21 -26.30 19.30
C PRO A 42 -3.58 -25.63 19.07
N THR A 43 -3.86 -24.51 19.72
CA THR A 43 -5.16 -23.83 19.69
C THR A 43 -5.40 -23.16 18.33
N ARG A 44 -6.27 -23.76 17.50
CA ARG A 44 -6.61 -23.25 16.14
C ARG A 44 -8.08 -22.87 15.96
N PHE A 45 -8.96 -23.40 16.81
CA PHE A 45 -10.40 -23.15 16.76
C PHE A 45 -10.82 -22.40 18.01
N ILE A 46 -11.53 -21.29 17.81
CA ILE A 46 -12.00 -20.42 18.88
C ILE A 46 -13.50 -20.27 18.73
N PHE A 47 -14.23 -20.74 19.74
CA PHE A 47 -15.68 -20.59 19.83
C PHE A 47 -16.00 -19.49 20.83
N SER A 48 -16.74 -18.47 20.41
CA SER A 48 -17.10 -17.34 21.27
C SER A 48 -18.59 -17.04 21.19
N HIS A 49 -19.24 -16.91 22.36
CA HIS A 49 -20.68 -16.60 22.47
C HIS A 49 -20.99 -15.13 22.15
N SER A 50 -20.11 -14.23 22.54
CA SER A 50 -20.13 -12.84 22.11
C SER A 50 -18.96 -12.70 21.16
N ALA A 51 -19.24 -12.39 19.91
CA ALA A 51 -18.17 -12.20 18.94
C ALA A 51 -17.24 -11.13 19.51
N LEU A 52 -16.00 -11.54 19.81
CA LEU A 52 -14.82 -10.70 19.78
C LEU A 52 -15.13 -9.26 20.26
N ARG A 53 -15.52 -9.10 21.54
CA ARG A 53 -15.69 -7.78 22.17
C ARG A 53 -14.39 -6.98 22.02
N GLU A 54 -14.49 -5.66 22.16
CA GLU A 54 -13.36 -4.70 22.30
C GLU A 54 -12.09 -5.38 22.84
N GLY A 55 -11.03 -5.51 22.02
CA GLY A 55 -9.73 -6.08 22.39
C GLY A 55 -9.23 -7.25 21.55
N TRP A 56 -10.10 -7.95 20.81
CA TRP A 56 -9.65 -9.01 19.88
C TRP A 56 -9.08 -8.42 18.59
N ASP A 57 -7.82 -8.77 18.33
CA ASP A 57 -6.97 -8.07 17.38
C ASP A 57 -5.95 -9.02 16.73
N ASN A 58 -6.41 -10.16 16.24
CA ASN A 58 -5.54 -11.17 15.65
C ASN A 58 -5.50 -11.04 14.12
N PRO A 59 -4.33 -10.75 13.51
CA PRO A 59 -4.20 -10.63 12.06
C PRO A 59 -4.30 -11.97 11.31
N ASN A 60 -4.11 -13.11 11.98
CA ASN A 60 -4.09 -14.44 11.36
C ASN A 60 -5.44 -15.18 11.54
N VAL A 61 -6.54 -14.45 11.34
CA VAL A 61 -7.90 -15.03 11.34
C VAL A 61 -8.36 -15.20 9.91
N PHE A 62 -8.25 -16.43 9.39
CA PHE A 62 -8.60 -16.73 7.99
C PHE A 62 -10.02 -17.26 7.81
N GLN A 63 -10.70 -17.64 8.90
CA GLN A 63 -12.06 -18.18 8.83
C GLN A 63 -12.94 -17.61 9.94
N ILE A 64 -14.08 -17.06 9.54
CA ILE A 64 -15.13 -16.61 10.47
C ILE A 64 -16.38 -17.40 10.18
N CYS A 65 -16.89 -18.12 11.19
CA CYS A 65 -18.15 -18.85 11.09
C CYS A 65 -19.16 -18.23 12.05
N THR A 66 -20.22 -17.64 11.50
CA THR A 66 -21.30 -17.05 12.30
C THR A 66 -22.45 -18.03 12.45
N LEU A 67 -22.54 -18.67 13.62
CA LEU A 67 -23.61 -19.64 13.93
C LEU A 67 -24.88 -18.98 14.49
N LYS A 68 -24.82 -17.71 14.87
CA LYS A 68 -25.94 -16.94 15.46
C LYS A 68 -26.77 -16.23 14.38
N HIS A 69 -28.08 -16.21 14.54
CA HIS A 69 -28.96 -15.28 13.83
C HIS A 69 -28.98 -13.96 14.62
N SER A 70 -28.40 -12.90 14.06
CA SER A 70 -28.38 -11.58 14.70
C SER A 70 -28.74 -10.52 13.66
N ASP A 71 -29.59 -9.58 14.02
CA ASP A 71 -30.05 -8.50 13.13
C ASP A 71 -29.16 -7.25 13.20
N ASN A 72 -28.11 -7.27 14.05
CA ASN A 72 -27.20 -6.14 14.20
C ASN A 72 -26.14 -6.13 13.08
N GLN A 73 -26.42 -5.41 11.99
CA GLN A 73 -25.51 -5.24 10.86
C GLN A 73 -24.18 -4.57 11.25
N THR A 74 -24.20 -3.57 12.14
CA THR A 74 -22.99 -2.86 12.58
C THR A 74 -22.02 -3.79 13.31
N GLY A 75 -22.53 -4.66 14.18
CA GLY A 75 -21.71 -5.68 14.86
C GLY A 75 -21.07 -6.66 13.89
N LYS A 76 -21.84 -7.19 12.93
CA LYS A 76 -21.32 -8.10 11.89
C LYS A 76 -20.21 -7.46 11.06
N ARG A 77 -20.35 -6.18 10.70
CA ARG A 77 -19.33 -5.44 9.93
C ARG A 77 -18.02 -5.32 10.70
N GLN A 78 -18.09 -5.05 12.00
CA GLN A 78 -16.90 -5.00 12.85
C GLN A 78 -16.25 -6.38 13.00
N GLU A 79 -17.05 -7.45 13.13
CA GLU A 79 -16.57 -8.83 13.21
C GLU A 79 -15.78 -9.22 11.94
N VAL A 80 -16.32 -8.96 10.75
CA VAL A 80 -15.64 -9.21 9.46
C VAL A 80 -14.41 -8.32 9.31
N GLY A 81 -14.52 -7.02 9.66
CA GLY A 81 -13.42 -6.07 9.57
C GLY A 81 -12.20 -6.48 10.41
N ARG A 82 -12.41 -7.19 11.53
CA ARG A 82 -11.29 -7.76 12.33
C ARG A 82 -10.56 -8.89 11.59
N GLY A 83 -11.25 -9.63 10.72
CA GLY A 83 -10.65 -10.70 9.90
C GLY A 83 -10.00 -10.24 8.60
N LEU A 84 -10.28 -9.02 8.12
CA LEU A 84 -9.73 -8.47 6.87
C LEU A 84 -8.31 -7.91 7.02
N ARG A 85 -7.60 -8.29 8.07
CA ARG A 85 -6.25 -7.78 8.35
C ARG A 85 -5.21 -8.57 7.59
N LEU A 86 -4.12 -7.90 7.25
CA LEU A 86 -2.94 -8.58 6.70
C LEU A 86 -2.31 -9.45 7.77
N CYS A 87 -2.17 -10.74 7.46
CA CYS A 87 -1.58 -11.73 8.34
C CYS A 87 -0.08 -11.47 8.54
N VAL A 88 0.48 -12.10 9.58
CA VAL A 88 1.92 -12.07 9.86
C VAL A 88 2.52 -13.47 9.71
N ASN A 89 3.79 -13.51 9.29
CA ASN A 89 4.59 -14.72 9.26
C ASN A 89 5.13 -15.08 10.66
N GLN A 90 5.96 -16.14 10.76
CA GLN A 90 6.53 -16.59 12.04
C GLN A 90 7.51 -15.59 12.67
N ASP A 91 8.11 -14.72 11.85
CA ASP A 91 9.01 -13.67 12.31
C ASP A 91 8.26 -12.40 12.74
N GLY A 92 6.93 -12.41 12.67
CA GLY A 92 6.07 -11.27 12.98
C GLY A 92 6.03 -10.21 11.86
N SER A 93 6.65 -10.46 10.71
CA SER A 93 6.58 -9.58 9.54
C SER A 93 5.21 -9.70 8.88
N ARG A 94 4.64 -8.55 8.47
CA ARG A 94 3.34 -8.51 7.80
C ARG A 94 3.47 -9.02 6.37
N MET A 95 2.49 -9.81 5.95
CA MET A 95 2.37 -10.27 4.57
C MET A 95 1.66 -9.19 3.74
N ASP A 96 2.37 -8.10 3.46
CA ASP A 96 1.93 -6.97 2.66
C ASP A 96 2.48 -7.01 1.23
N ILE A 97 2.18 -5.97 0.44
CA ILE A 97 2.61 -5.90 -0.96
C ILE A 97 4.13 -5.78 -1.12
N GLU A 98 4.82 -5.18 -0.16
CA GLU A 98 6.28 -5.06 -0.16
C GLU A 98 6.93 -6.43 0.06
N SER A 99 6.34 -7.23 0.96
CA SER A 99 6.85 -8.55 1.33
C SER A 99 6.45 -9.66 0.34
N CYS A 100 5.25 -9.57 -0.25
CA CYS A 100 4.65 -10.66 -1.03
C CYS A 100 4.40 -10.30 -2.51
N GLY A 101 4.59 -9.05 -2.91
CA GLY A 101 4.20 -8.57 -4.23
C GLY A 101 2.71 -8.81 -4.51
N GLU A 102 2.41 -9.24 -5.73
CA GLU A 102 1.04 -9.52 -6.17
C GLU A 102 0.35 -10.68 -5.42
N GLN A 103 1.13 -11.57 -4.78
CA GLN A 103 0.60 -12.71 -4.03
C GLN A 103 -0.07 -12.30 -2.71
N VAL A 104 0.00 -11.01 -2.33
CA VAL A 104 -0.64 -10.48 -1.11
C VAL A 104 -2.13 -10.83 -1.03
N HIS A 105 -2.84 -10.82 -2.16
CA HIS A 105 -4.28 -11.12 -2.23
C HIS A 105 -4.58 -12.62 -2.16
N ASP A 106 -3.66 -13.47 -2.60
CA ASP A 106 -3.80 -14.94 -2.54
C ASP A 106 -3.55 -15.48 -1.14
N ILE A 107 -2.67 -14.83 -0.38
CA ILE A 107 -2.30 -15.21 0.99
C ILE A 107 -3.35 -14.72 1.98
N ASN A 108 -3.80 -13.48 1.85
CA ASN A 108 -4.69 -12.83 2.82
C ASN A 108 -6.17 -13.00 2.45
N ILE A 109 -6.65 -14.25 2.45
CA ILE A 109 -8.05 -14.56 2.11
C ILE A 109 -8.84 -14.89 3.38
N LEU A 110 -9.81 -14.03 3.71
CA LEU A 110 -10.80 -14.29 4.76
C LEU A 110 -11.98 -15.10 4.19
N THR A 111 -12.18 -16.30 4.71
CA THR A 111 -13.33 -17.15 4.39
C THR A 111 -14.44 -16.93 5.41
N VAL A 112 -15.56 -16.37 4.98
CA VAL A 112 -16.73 -16.18 5.86
C VAL A 112 -17.76 -17.26 5.58
N ILE A 113 -18.01 -18.11 6.58
CA ILE A 113 -19.06 -19.13 6.52
C ILE A 113 -20.35 -18.52 7.05
N ALA A 114 -21.26 -18.29 6.12
CA ALA A 114 -22.53 -17.61 6.31
C ALA A 114 -23.70 -18.61 6.38
N SER A 115 -24.67 -18.36 7.27
CA SER A 115 -26.03 -18.91 7.14
C SER A 115 -26.85 -18.09 6.14
N GLU A 116 -28.06 -18.52 5.78
CA GLU A 116 -28.90 -17.87 4.75
C GLU A 116 -29.10 -16.36 4.99
N SER A 117 -29.28 -15.94 6.25
CA SER A 117 -29.42 -14.51 6.60
C SER A 117 -28.11 -13.72 6.54
N TYR A 118 -26.97 -14.40 6.62
CA TYR A 118 -25.67 -13.75 6.55
C TYR A 118 -25.21 -13.56 5.09
N ARG A 119 -25.73 -14.36 4.14
CA ARG A 119 -25.50 -14.16 2.71
C ARG A 119 -25.94 -12.78 2.23
N ASN A 120 -27.13 -12.34 2.64
CA ASN A 120 -27.63 -11.01 2.30
C ASN A 120 -26.73 -9.91 2.88
N PHE A 121 -26.28 -10.08 4.14
CA PHE A 121 -25.33 -9.15 4.77
C PHE A 121 -23.98 -9.06 4.03
N VAL A 122 -23.43 -10.19 3.55
CA VAL A 122 -22.18 -10.16 2.76
C VAL A 122 -22.39 -9.45 1.43
N ASN A 123 -23.52 -9.69 0.75
CA ASN A 123 -23.85 -8.99 -0.48
C ASN A 123 -24.01 -7.47 -0.24
N ASP A 124 -24.71 -7.09 0.83
CA ASP A 124 -24.89 -5.68 1.20
C ASP A 124 -23.55 -5.03 1.53
N LEU A 125 -22.67 -5.73 2.29
CA LEU A 125 -21.33 -5.24 2.61
C LEU A 125 -20.46 -5.08 1.35
N GLN A 126 -20.55 -6.02 0.41
CA GLN A 126 -19.84 -5.93 -0.87
C GLN A 126 -20.36 -4.75 -1.70
N ALA A 127 -21.68 -4.55 -1.73
CA ALA A 127 -22.29 -3.40 -2.38
C ALA A 127 -21.87 -2.08 -1.72
N ASP A 128 -21.82 -2.01 -0.40
CA ASP A 128 -21.37 -0.85 0.37
C ASP A 128 -19.88 -0.55 0.15
N ILE A 129 -19.02 -1.57 0.10
CA ILE A 129 -17.61 -1.40 -0.27
C ILE A 129 -17.54 -0.80 -1.68
N LYS A 130 -18.38 -1.26 -2.61
CA LYS A 130 -18.49 -0.68 -3.94
C LYS A 130 -18.87 0.79 -3.88
N THR A 131 -19.96 1.15 -3.18
CA THR A 131 -20.47 2.54 -3.02
C THR A 131 -19.41 3.48 -2.46
N VAL A 132 -18.61 3.05 -1.49
CA VAL A 132 -17.54 3.85 -0.88
C VAL A 132 -16.33 4.02 -1.80
N ILE A 133 -16.04 3.05 -2.67
CA ILE A 133 -14.93 3.13 -3.64
C ILE A 133 -15.29 4.03 -4.86
N TYR A 134 -16.58 4.32 -5.10
CA TYR A 134 -17.06 5.08 -6.27
C TYR A 134 -16.63 6.55 -6.36
N ASP A 135 -15.94 7.13 -5.38
CA ASP A 135 -15.22 8.39 -5.60
C ASP A 135 -14.08 8.24 -6.63
N ARG A 136 -13.74 7.00 -7.01
CA ARG A 136 -12.80 6.71 -8.10
C ARG A 136 -13.52 6.66 -9.46
N PRO A 137 -12.98 7.33 -10.49
CA PRO A 137 -13.53 7.29 -11.83
C PRO A 137 -13.41 5.89 -12.44
N THR A 138 -14.52 5.37 -12.96
CA THR A 138 -14.65 4.03 -13.55
C THR A 138 -14.80 4.05 -15.08
N ILE A 139 -14.93 5.24 -15.66
CA ILE A 139 -15.09 5.47 -17.09
C ILE A 139 -13.98 6.37 -17.61
N ALA A 140 -13.47 6.06 -18.80
CA ALA A 140 -12.51 6.88 -19.51
C ALA A 140 -13.24 7.87 -20.43
N SER A 141 -13.96 8.82 -19.85
CA SER A 141 -14.65 9.88 -20.61
C SER A 141 -13.78 11.14 -20.73
N SER A 142 -14.07 12.00 -21.72
CA SER A 142 -13.45 13.30 -21.86
C SER A 142 -13.50 14.11 -20.55
N GLU A 143 -14.63 14.09 -19.83
CA GLU A 143 -14.75 14.79 -18.53
C GLU A 143 -13.76 14.32 -17.46
N TYR A 144 -13.34 13.05 -17.49
CA TYR A 144 -12.34 12.54 -16.56
C TYR A 144 -10.96 13.14 -16.82
N PHE A 145 -10.59 13.31 -18.08
CA PHE A 145 -9.27 13.80 -18.48
C PHE A 145 -9.16 15.32 -18.36
N ILE A 146 -10.24 16.07 -18.56
CA ILE A 146 -10.24 17.54 -18.48
C ILE A 146 -9.68 18.03 -17.13
N GLY A 147 -8.70 18.94 -17.19
CA GLY A 147 -8.13 19.58 -16.01
C GLY A 147 -7.15 18.70 -15.21
N LYS A 148 -6.85 17.48 -15.67
CA LYS A 148 -5.80 16.64 -15.09
C LYS A 148 -4.42 17.09 -15.58
N TYR A 149 -3.42 16.91 -14.72
CA TYR A 149 -2.02 17.16 -15.04
C TYR A 149 -1.37 15.88 -15.52
N VAL A 150 -0.69 15.94 -16.66
CA VAL A 150 0.13 14.86 -17.21
C VAL A 150 1.53 15.36 -17.43
N ASP A 151 2.50 14.50 -17.11
CA ASP A 151 3.90 14.80 -17.32
C ASP A 151 4.28 14.50 -18.77
N GLY A 152 4.78 15.53 -19.46
CA GLY A 152 5.15 15.50 -20.87
C GLY A 152 6.64 15.71 -21.10
N ASN A 153 7.50 14.98 -20.37
CA ASN A 153 8.96 15.13 -20.29
C ASN A 153 9.47 16.14 -19.24
N GLY A 154 8.92 16.10 -18.02
CA GLY A 154 9.31 16.92 -16.88
C GLY A 154 8.55 18.24 -16.74
N ILE A 155 7.53 18.47 -17.58
CA ILE A 155 6.68 19.67 -17.55
C ILE A 155 5.22 19.23 -17.33
N PRO A 156 4.61 19.60 -16.18
CA PRO A 156 3.22 19.29 -15.90
C PRO A 156 2.32 20.10 -16.85
N THR A 157 1.67 19.40 -17.77
CA THR A 157 0.75 19.99 -18.76
C THR A 157 -0.68 19.67 -18.38
N ILE A 158 -1.57 20.66 -18.41
CA ILE A 158 -3.00 20.47 -18.16
C ILE A 158 -3.65 19.93 -19.43
N ILE A 159 -4.46 18.88 -19.29
CA ILE A 159 -5.30 18.38 -20.37
C ILE A 159 -6.47 19.35 -20.58
N ASP A 160 -6.51 20.00 -21.74
CA ASP A 160 -7.64 20.80 -22.17
C ASP A 160 -8.77 19.92 -22.77
N LYS A 161 -9.92 20.53 -23.04
CA LYS A 161 -11.09 19.81 -23.58
C LYS A 161 -10.78 19.14 -24.93
N THR A 162 -10.01 19.79 -25.79
CA THR A 162 -9.66 19.24 -27.10
C THR A 162 -8.73 18.03 -27.02
N ALA A 163 -7.79 18.04 -26.09
CA ALA A 163 -6.91 16.92 -25.80
C ALA A 163 -7.69 15.76 -25.16
N ALA A 164 -8.60 16.06 -24.22
CA ALA A 164 -9.46 15.06 -23.59
C ALA A 164 -10.36 14.34 -24.61
N ASP A 165 -11.01 15.09 -25.51
CA ASP A 165 -11.84 14.52 -26.58
C ASP A 165 -11.01 13.63 -27.52
N LYS A 166 -9.76 14.02 -27.82
CA LYS A 166 -8.84 13.22 -28.64
C LYS A 166 -8.39 11.95 -27.93
N ILE A 167 -8.16 11.99 -26.61
CA ILE A 167 -7.83 10.80 -25.80
C ILE A 167 -9.00 9.82 -25.81
N GLU A 168 -10.22 10.31 -25.57
CA GLU A 168 -11.43 9.47 -25.61
C GLU A 168 -11.61 8.84 -27.00
N PHE A 169 -11.47 9.63 -28.07
CA PHE A 169 -11.60 9.12 -29.44
C PHE A 169 -10.54 8.06 -29.77
N TYR A 170 -9.30 8.26 -29.34
CA TYR A 170 -8.23 7.27 -29.46
C TYR A 170 -8.59 5.95 -28.77
N LEU A 171 -9.09 6.02 -27.53
CA LEU A 171 -9.50 4.83 -26.78
C LEU A 171 -10.64 4.07 -27.48
N ILE A 172 -11.62 4.78 -28.01
CA ILE A 172 -12.76 4.18 -28.73
C ILE A 172 -12.29 3.54 -30.04
N ASN A 173 -11.48 4.25 -30.84
CA ASN A 173 -11.06 3.81 -32.17
C ASN A 173 -10.20 2.54 -32.12
N HIS A 174 -9.40 2.37 -31.07
CA HIS A 174 -8.57 1.18 -30.88
C HIS A 174 -9.27 0.05 -30.10
N GLY A 175 -10.53 0.26 -29.67
CA GLY A 175 -11.29 -0.73 -28.91
C GLY A 175 -10.74 -0.93 -27.49
N TYR A 176 -10.07 0.07 -26.94
CA TYR A 176 -9.56 0.11 -25.57
C TYR A 176 -10.63 0.44 -24.54
N VAL A 177 -11.78 0.95 -25.01
CA VAL A 177 -12.99 1.11 -24.20
C VAL A 177 -14.19 0.45 -24.85
N ASP A 178 -15.13 0.00 -24.02
CA ASP A 178 -16.42 -0.55 -24.45
C ASP A 178 -17.45 0.56 -24.77
N ILE A 179 -18.67 0.17 -25.15
CA ILE A 179 -19.77 1.11 -25.45
C ILE A 179 -20.14 2.01 -24.26
N ASN A 180 -19.80 1.60 -23.03
CA ASN A 180 -20.02 2.33 -21.79
C ASN A 180 -18.78 3.12 -21.34
N ARG A 181 -17.74 3.22 -22.20
CA ARG A 181 -16.46 3.88 -21.91
C ARG A 181 -15.64 3.22 -20.78
N LYS A 182 -15.89 1.95 -20.48
CA LYS A 182 -15.08 1.16 -19.54
C LYS A 182 -13.87 0.57 -20.25
N ILE A 183 -12.73 0.52 -19.59
CA ILE A 183 -11.48 -0.03 -20.15
C ILE A 183 -11.64 -1.52 -20.44
N THR A 184 -11.23 -1.96 -21.63
CA THR A 184 -11.31 -3.36 -22.07
C THR A 184 -10.04 -4.14 -21.71
N ASP A 185 -10.16 -5.47 -21.64
CA ASP A 185 -9.01 -6.38 -21.44
C ASP A 185 -7.93 -6.23 -22.52
N LYS A 186 -8.33 -5.83 -23.72
CA LYS A 186 -7.42 -5.57 -24.86
C LYS A 186 -6.38 -4.49 -24.52
N TYR A 187 -6.82 -3.40 -23.90
CA TYR A 187 -5.88 -2.33 -23.48
C TYR A 187 -4.88 -2.86 -22.46
N ARG A 188 -5.32 -3.73 -21.55
CA ARG A 188 -4.48 -4.29 -20.47
C ARG A 188 -3.46 -5.28 -20.97
N SER A 189 -3.84 -6.15 -21.90
CA SER A 189 -2.89 -7.07 -22.50
C SER A 189 -1.83 -6.29 -23.28
N GLU A 190 -2.26 -5.29 -24.05
CA GLU A 190 -1.35 -4.52 -24.90
C GLU A 190 -0.43 -3.59 -24.09
N ILE A 191 -0.86 -3.02 -22.96
CA ILE A 191 0.02 -2.21 -22.09
C ILE A 191 1.04 -3.07 -21.34
N ALA A 192 0.67 -4.30 -20.96
CA ALA A 192 1.59 -5.24 -20.33
C ALA A 192 2.66 -5.76 -21.32
N THR A 193 2.32 -5.87 -22.60
CA THR A 193 3.25 -6.30 -23.66
C THR A 193 3.91 -5.14 -24.41
N ASP A 194 3.76 -3.90 -23.94
CA ASP A 194 4.26 -2.67 -24.57
C ASP A 194 3.90 -2.55 -26.07
N SER A 195 2.72 -3.06 -26.43
CA SER A 195 2.22 -3.13 -27.81
C SER A 195 1.02 -2.21 -28.05
N VAL A 196 0.84 -1.20 -27.20
CA VAL A 196 -0.28 -0.25 -27.28
C VAL A 196 -0.15 0.62 -28.52
N ALA A 197 -1.28 0.92 -29.16
CA ALA A 197 -1.34 1.78 -30.32
C ALA A 197 -0.74 3.16 -30.00
N GLN A 198 0.02 3.73 -30.93
CA GLN A 198 0.60 5.04 -30.71
C GLN A 198 -0.48 6.12 -30.59
N LEU A 199 -0.34 6.97 -29.58
CA LEU A 199 -1.18 8.16 -29.43
C LEU A 199 -1.01 9.10 -30.64
N PRO A 200 -2.02 9.92 -30.96
CA PRO A 200 -1.93 10.95 -32.00
C PRO A 200 -0.69 11.83 -31.84
N ASP A 201 -0.13 12.33 -32.95
CA ASP A 201 1.16 13.05 -32.97
C ASP A 201 1.27 14.19 -31.95
N GLU A 202 0.15 14.87 -31.68
CA GLU A 202 0.05 15.96 -30.70
C GLU A 202 0.14 15.50 -29.23
N LEU A 203 -0.22 14.25 -28.94
CA LEU A 203 -0.29 13.67 -27.59
C LEU A 203 0.86 12.70 -27.29
N LYS A 204 1.70 12.36 -28.29
CA LYS A 204 2.92 11.55 -28.14
C LYS A 204 3.82 11.98 -26.97
N PRO A 205 4.14 13.27 -26.75
CA PRO A 205 5.01 13.66 -25.63
C PRO A 205 4.37 13.43 -24.26
N LEU A 206 3.04 13.32 -24.18
CA LEU A 206 2.27 13.12 -22.95
C LEU A 206 1.87 11.65 -22.74
N SER A 207 2.38 10.73 -23.55
CA SER A 207 1.96 9.33 -23.60
C SER A 207 2.04 8.62 -22.26
N VAL A 208 3.17 8.74 -21.56
CA VAL A 208 3.38 8.14 -20.24
C VAL A 208 2.34 8.65 -19.23
N GLY A 209 2.13 9.97 -19.18
CA GLY A 209 1.15 10.57 -18.28
C GLY A 209 -0.29 10.15 -18.59
N ILE A 210 -0.65 10.07 -19.87
CA ILE A 210 -1.99 9.64 -20.32
C ILE A 210 -2.22 8.16 -19.97
N HIS A 211 -1.27 7.28 -20.24
CA HIS A 211 -1.38 5.86 -19.89
C HIS A 211 -1.45 5.64 -18.37
N ASN A 212 -0.73 6.43 -17.56
CA ASN A 212 -0.86 6.41 -16.11
C ASN A 212 -2.26 6.83 -15.64
N LEU A 213 -2.85 7.87 -16.24
CA LEU A 213 -4.23 8.26 -15.94
C LEU A 213 -5.22 7.17 -16.34
N ILE A 214 -5.04 6.54 -17.50
CA ILE A 214 -5.91 5.44 -17.94
C ILE A 214 -5.77 4.23 -16.99
N GLN A 215 -4.56 3.87 -16.58
CA GLN A 215 -4.32 2.80 -15.60
C GLN A 215 -4.87 3.13 -14.21
N ALA A 216 -5.00 4.41 -13.86
CA ALA A 216 -5.61 4.87 -12.61
C ALA A 216 -7.15 4.81 -12.62
N ILE A 217 -7.79 4.61 -13.78
CA ILE A 217 -9.23 4.41 -13.88
C ILE A 217 -9.56 3.05 -13.29
N TYR A 218 -10.49 3.07 -12.33
CA TYR A 218 -10.83 1.92 -11.52
C TYR A 218 -11.60 0.86 -12.31
N ASP A 219 -11.21 -0.40 -12.13
CA ASP A 219 -11.90 -1.54 -12.71
C ASP A 219 -12.85 -2.23 -11.74
N ASP A 220 -14.13 -2.25 -12.08
CA ASP A 220 -15.16 -3.03 -11.39
C ASP A 220 -14.84 -4.54 -11.39
N SER A 221 -14.12 -5.05 -12.40
CA SER A 221 -13.80 -6.48 -12.53
C SER A 221 -12.78 -6.94 -11.50
N LEU A 222 -11.90 -6.05 -11.03
CA LEU A 222 -10.98 -6.35 -9.92
C LEU A 222 -11.74 -6.64 -8.63
N LEU A 223 -12.80 -5.88 -8.31
CA LEU A 223 -13.66 -6.20 -7.15
C LEU A 223 -14.34 -7.56 -7.31
N ASN A 224 -14.84 -7.86 -8.50
CA ASN A 224 -15.47 -9.16 -8.74
C ASN A 224 -14.46 -10.31 -8.59
N SER A 225 -13.19 -10.10 -8.95
CA SER A 225 -12.11 -11.09 -8.73
C SER A 225 -11.69 -11.24 -7.26
N MET A 226 -11.90 -10.21 -6.43
CA MET A 226 -11.59 -10.25 -5.00
C MET A 226 -12.59 -11.10 -4.20
N PHE A 227 -13.76 -11.40 -4.77
CA PHE A 227 -14.78 -12.21 -4.12
C PHE A 227 -14.92 -13.56 -4.83
N ILE A 228 -14.54 -14.62 -4.14
CA ILE A 228 -14.62 -16.00 -4.66
C ILE A 228 -15.66 -16.76 -3.86
N ASN A 229 -16.50 -17.53 -4.53
CA ASN A 229 -17.38 -18.47 -3.85
C ASN A 229 -16.52 -19.58 -3.21
N GLY A 230 -16.38 -19.56 -1.88
CA GLY A 230 -15.58 -20.54 -1.15
C GLY A 230 -16.08 -21.99 -1.21
N HIS A 231 -17.26 -22.25 -1.80
CA HIS A 231 -17.73 -23.60 -2.11
C HIS A 231 -17.09 -24.18 -3.38
N GLU A 232 -16.49 -23.34 -4.22
CA GLU A 232 -15.78 -23.79 -5.41
C GLU A 232 -14.43 -24.41 -5.02
N THR A 233 -14.11 -25.54 -5.62
CA THR A 233 -12.83 -26.23 -5.43
C THR A 233 -11.69 -25.36 -5.97
N LYS A 234 -10.95 -24.72 -5.05
CA LYS A 234 -9.78 -23.89 -5.37
C LYS A 234 -8.67 -24.68 -6.07
N ILE A 235 -8.56 -25.96 -5.77
CA ILE A 235 -7.73 -26.89 -6.51
C ILE A 235 -8.63 -27.45 -7.61
N LYS A 236 -8.58 -26.84 -8.79
CA LYS A 236 -8.86 -27.62 -9.99
C LYS A 236 -7.83 -28.73 -9.97
N ASP A 237 -8.26 -29.98 -9.95
CA ASP A 237 -7.35 -31.08 -10.21
C ASP A 237 -6.51 -30.66 -11.42
N ASN A 238 -5.19 -30.66 -11.27
CA ASN A 238 -4.29 -30.63 -12.39
C ASN A 238 -3.93 -32.09 -12.66
N PRO A 239 -4.87 -32.90 -13.22
CA PRO A 239 -4.56 -34.26 -13.52
C PRO A 239 -3.37 -34.24 -14.47
N LEU A 240 -2.35 -35.03 -14.15
CA LEU A 240 -1.21 -35.22 -15.03
C LEU A 240 -1.76 -35.60 -16.41
N ASN A 241 -1.61 -34.70 -17.38
CA ASN A 241 -1.97 -34.99 -18.76
C ASN A 241 -1.09 -36.16 -19.22
N ASN A 242 -1.57 -36.98 -20.17
CA ASN A 242 -0.81 -38.06 -20.80
C ASN A 242 0.58 -37.62 -21.32
N ASN A 243 0.76 -36.31 -21.57
CA ASN A 243 2.05 -35.72 -21.94
C ASN A 243 3.08 -35.70 -20.81
N PHE A 244 2.69 -35.73 -19.53
CA PHE A 244 3.63 -35.74 -18.40
C PHE A 244 4.55 -36.98 -18.42
N ASN A 245 4.03 -38.13 -18.86
CA ASN A 245 4.79 -39.38 -18.92
C ASN A 245 5.71 -39.46 -20.16
N LYS A 246 5.65 -38.49 -21.08
CA LYS A 246 6.55 -38.47 -22.24
C LYS A 246 7.96 -38.11 -21.79
N ALA A 247 8.95 -38.88 -22.26
CA ALA A 247 10.35 -38.64 -21.97
C ALA A 247 10.82 -37.22 -22.37
N GLU A 248 10.29 -36.71 -23.49
CA GLU A 248 10.55 -35.34 -23.99
C GLU A 248 10.08 -34.26 -23.01
N PHE A 249 8.90 -34.43 -22.41
CA PHE A 249 8.34 -33.48 -21.43
C PHE A 249 9.11 -33.54 -20.10
N GLN A 250 9.44 -34.73 -19.62
CA GLN A 250 10.25 -34.89 -18.40
C GLN A 250 11.64 -34.25 -18.55
N ALA A 251 12.28 -34.43 -19.70
CA ALA A 251 13.57 -33.82 -20.00
C ALA A 251 13.48 -32.28 -20.02
N LEU A 252 12.45 -31.73 -20.67
CA LEU A 252 12.20 -30.29 -20.70
C LEU A 252 11.86 -29.74 -19.30
N TRP A 253 11.03 -30.45 -18.55
CA TRP A 253 10.62 -30.08 -17.20
C TRP A 253 11.81 -30.04 -16.24
N GLN A 254 12.73 -31.01 -16.31
CA GLN A 254 13.95 -31.01 -15.50
C GLN A 254 14.88 -29.82 -15.78
N GLN A 255 14.84 -29.27 -17.00
CA GLN A 255 15.60 -28.08 -17.38
C GLN A 255 14.94 -26.78 -16.90
N ILE A 256 13.61 -26.69 -16.97
CA ILE A 256 12.85 -25.48 -16.64
C ILE A 256 12.58 -25.36 -15.13
N ASN A 257 12.35 -26.48 -14.44
CA ASN A 257 11.98 -26.51 -13.01
C ASN A 257 13.18 -26.34 -12.06
N GLN A 258 14.16 -25.54 -12.45
CA GLN A 258 15.28 -25.16 -11.59
C GLN A 258 14.99 -23.76 -11.04
N GLN A 259 15.14 -23.58 -9.73
CA GLN A 259 15.12 -22.25 -9.13
C GLN A 259 16.45 -21.56 -9.44
N TYR A 260 16.41 -20.54 -10.30
CA TYR A 260 17.58 -19.73 -10.60
C TYR A 260 17.66 -18.58 -9.59
N ALA A 261 18.77 -18.48 -8.87
CA ALA A 261 19.09 -17.30 -8.07
C ALA A 261 20.11 -16.45 -8.85
N TYR A 262 19.71 -15.24 -9.25
CA TYR A 262 20.63 -14.29 -9.86
C TYR A 262 21.50 -13.68 -8.77
N THR A 263 22.80 -13.90 -8.86
CA THR A 263 23.79 -13.21 -8.04
C THR A 263 24.51 -12.21 -8.93
N VAL A 264 24.55 -10.96 -8.49
CA VAL A 264 25.29 -9.91 -9.18
C VAL A 264 26.50 -9.58 -8.32
N ASP A 265 27.69 -9.70 -8.90
CA ASP A 265 28.93 -9.30 -8.26
C ASP A 265 29.18 -7.82 -8.56
N PHE A 266 29.38 -7.02 -7.51
CA PHE A 266 29.59 -5.57 -7.63
C PHE A 266 30.94 -5.18 -7.05
N ASP A 267 31.72 -4.41 -7.80
CA ASP A 267 32.92 -3.77 -7.26
C ASP A 267 32.51 -2.62 -6.31
N SER A 268 32.71 -2.87 -5.02
CA SER A 268 32.42 -1.90 -3.97
C SER A 268 33.24 -0.60 -4.11
N TYR A 269 34.45 -0.65 -4.64
CA TYR A 269 35.29 0.54 -4.82
C TYR A 269 34.77 1.40 -5.97
N GLU A 270 34.33 0.77 -7.06
CA GLU A 270 33.71 1.47 -8.18
C GLU A 270 32.43 2.20 -7.75
N LEU A 271 31.57 1.52 -6.97
CA LEU A 271 30.36 2.10 -6.43
C LEU A 271 30.64 3.33 -5.56
N ILE A 272 31.61 3.24 -4.64
CA ILE A 272 31.99 4.35 -3.76
C ILE A 272 32.45 5.56 -4.58
N ASN A 273 33.33 5.35 -5.56
CA ASN A 273 33.87 6.44 -6.38
C ASN A 273 32.79 7.12 -7.23
N LYS A 274 31.91 6.34 -7.86
CA LYS A 274 30.78 6.86 -8.64
C LYS A 274 29.77 7.61 -7.77
N ALA A 275 29.47 7.08 -6.58
CA ALA A 275 28.58 7.73 -5.63
C ALA A 275 29.14 9.08 -5.15
N ILE A 276 30.43 9.15 -4.79
CA ILE A 276 31.10 10.40 -4.41
C ILE A 276 31.01 11.43 -5.53
N ALA A 277 31.32 11.05 -6.77
CA ALA A 277 31.27 11.95 -7.92
C ALA A 277 29.85 12.48 -8.16
N HIS A 278 28.85 11.60 -8.10
CA HIS A 278 27.44 11.98 -8.31
C HIS A 278 26.91 12.89 -7.20
N ILE A 279 27.20 12.58 -5.92
CA ILE A 279 26.76 13.40 -4.78
C ILE A 279 27.41 14.79 -4.84
N ASN A 280 28.70 14.87 -5.19
CA ASN A 280 29.39 16.16 -5.31
C ASN A 280 28.81 17.03 -6.45
N ASP A 281 28.32 16.44 -7.54
CA ASP A 281 27.68 17.19 -8.64
C ASP A 281 26.24 17.62 -8.30
N LYS A 282 25.45 16.73 -7.69
CA LYS A 282 23.99 16.89 -7.58
C LYS A 282 23.45 17.33 -6.24
N LEU A 283 24.20 17.20 -5.15
CA LEU A 283 23.68 17.55 -3.82
C LEU A 283 23.63 19.08 -3.64
N PHE A 284 22.44 19.63 -3.54
CA PHE A 284 22.23 21.04 -3.20
C PHE A 284 21.21 21.11 -2.08
N VAL A 285 21.56 21.81 -1.01
CA VAL A 285 20.71 21.99 0.18
C VAL A 285 20.31 23.46 0.27
N SER A 286 19.03 23.72 0.46
CA SER A 286 18.53 25.08 0.59
C SER A 286 18.87 25.67 1.96
N GLN A 287 19.20 26.96 2.00
CA GLN A 287 19.39 27.68 3.26
C GLN A 287 18.02 28.13 3.78
N LEU A 288 17.76 27.87 5.07
CA LEU A 288 16.53 28.33 5.72
C LEU A 288 16.48 29.86 5.76
N GLN A 289 15.35 30.41 5.33
CA GLN A 289 15.08 31.85 5.36
C GLN A 289 13.88 32.10 6.26
N TYR A 290 13.98 33.08 7.15
CA TYR A 290 12.80 33.60 7.84
C TYR A 290 12.51 35.03 7.39
N VAL A 291 11.22 35.30 7.22
CA VAL A 291 10.71 36.61 6.87
C VAL A 291 10.08 37.20 8.14
N THR A 292 10.74 38.21 8.73
CA THR A 292 10.14 38.96 9.84
C THR A 292 9.38 40.14 9.27
N THR A 293 8.07 40.13 9.47
CA THR A 293 7.18 41.24 9.11
C THR A 293 6.80 41.98 10.38
N VAL A 294 7.25 43.23 10.52
CA VAL A 294 6.85 44.08 11.65
C VAL A 294 5.72 45.01 11.20
N GLY A 295 4.55 44.82 11.80
CA GLY A 295 3.37 45.65 11.61
C GLY A 295 3.16 46.60 12.79
N GLU A 296 2.84 47.85 12.50
CA GLU A 296 2.44 48.84 13.50
C GLU A 296 0.94 49.13 13.34
N LEU A 297 0.19 49.19 14.44
CA LEU A 297 -1.25 49.44 14.40
C LEU A 297 -1.51 50.88 13.95
N LYS A 298 -2.41 51.08 12.97
CA LYS A 298 -2.75 52.41 12.48
C LYS A 298 -3.41 53.25 13.59
N GLU A 299 -3.09 54.54 13.68
CA GLU A 299 -3.63 55.47 14.70
C GLU A 299 -5.17 55.62 14.65
N ARG A 300 -5.79 55.36 13.49
CA ARG A 300 -7.23 55.28 13.32
C ARG A 300 -7.62 53.93 12.75
N ILE A 301 -8.45 53.20 13.50
CA ILE A 301 -8.93 51.87 13.15
C ILE A 301 -10.43 51.98 12.87
N THR A 302 -10.85 51.56 11.70
CA THR A 302 -12.26 51.43 11.32
C THR A 302 -12.68 49.96 11.42
N THR A 303 -13.93 49.69 11.77
CA THR A 303 -14.47 48.32 11.90
C THR A 303 -14.28 47.51 10.62
N GLN A 304 -14.49 48.16 9.47
CA GLN A 304 -14.30 47.58 8.14
C GLN A 304 -12.82 47.26 7.82
N GLY A 305 -11.88 48.03 8.37
CA GLY A 305 -10.43 47.79 8.20
C GLY A 305 -9.89 46.65 9.08
N ILE A 306 -10.59 46.31 10.18
CA ILE A 306 -10.29 45.11 10.98
C ILE A 306 -10.73 43.85 10.24
N GLU A 307 -11.95 43.86 9.67
CA GLU A 307 -12.49 42.72 8.91
C GLU A 307 -11.66 42.41 7.64
N GLN A 308 -11.03 43.41 7.05
CA GLN A 308 -10.20 43.28 5.85
C GLN A 308 -8.70 43.06 6.13
N ASN A 309 -8.29 42.83 7.40
CA ASN A 309 -6.88 42.69 7.82
C ASN A 309 -5.97 43.89 7.47
N GLU A 310 -6.53 45.08 7.22
CA GLU A 310 -5.79 46.30 6.89
C GLU A 310 -5.49 47.19 8.11
N ALA A 311 -5.84 46.75 9.32
CA ALA A 311 -5.64 47.52 10.55
C ALA A 311 -4.15 47.77 10.88
N PHE A 312 -3.25 46.92 10.37
CA PHE A 312 -1.80 47.05 10.54
C PHE A 312 -1.15 47.73 9.32
N LYS A 313 -0.25 48.69 9.57
CA LYS A 313 0.64 49.24 8.54
C LYS A 313 1.92 48.41 8.53
N THR A 314 2.13 47.61 7.49
CA THR A 314 3.40 46.90 7.26
C THR A 314 4.50 47.93 7.01
N LYS A 315 5.45 48.07 7.95
CA LYS A 315 6.47 49.13 7.88
C LYS A 315 7.77 48.63 7.24
N ARG A 316 8.18 47.40 7.54
CA ARG A 316 9.37 46.74 6.97
C ARG A 316 9.21 45.23 6.96
N THR A 317 9.55 44.63 5.83
CA THR A 317 9.76 43.18 5.67
C THR A 317 11.27 42.97 5.59
N HIS A 318 11.83 42.16 6.48
CA HIS A 318 13.24 41.79 6.44
C HIS A 318 13.36 40.26 6.30
N THR A 319 13.98 39.83 5.20
CA THR A 319 14.31 38.43 4.97
C THR A 319 15.72 38.20 5.46
N THR A 320 15.90 37.31 6.43
CA THR A 320 17.22 36.93 6.94
C THR A 320 17.46 35.47 6.61
N THR A 321 18.61 35.18 5.98
CA THR A 321 19.13 33.82 5.78
C THR A 321 19.77 33.35 7.08
N LEU A 322 19.42 32.14 7.52
CA LEU A 322 20.04 31.50 8.68
C LEU A 322 21.28 30.75 8.22
N ASP A 323 22.46 31.33 8.45
CA ASP A 323 23.73 30.70 8.06
C ASP A 323 24.04 29.44 8.89
N HIS A 324 23.45 29.32 10.10
CA HIS A 324 23.56 28.14 10.95
C HIS A 324 22.28 27.96 11.77
N ILE A 325 21.67 26.78 11.70
CA ILE A 325 20.78 26.34 12.77
C ILE A 325 21.69 26.14 13.99
N HIS A 326 21.46 26.87 15.08
CA HIS A 326 22.06 26.55 16.38
C HIS A 326 21.53 25.16 16.78
N SER A 327 22.21 24.11 16.32
CA SER A 327 21.95 22.71 16.62
C SER A 327 22.41 22.41 18.05
N GLY A 328 21.73 23.01 19.02
CA GLY A 328 22.11 22.91 20.43
C GLY A 328 21.71 21.59 21.09
N GLN A 329 20.75 20.82 20.55
CA GLN A 329 20.15 19.72 21.31
C GLN A 329 19.74 18.45 20.53
N ILE A 330 19.64 18.47 19.20
CA ILE A 330 19.19 17.30 18.43
C ILE A 330 20.40 16.63 17.75
N LYS A 331 20.66 15.36 18.10
CA LYS A 331 21.70 14.54 17.47
C LYS A 331 21.08 13.82 16.28
N TYR A 332 21.52 14.14 15.07
CA TYR A 332 21.14 13.42 13.85
C TYR A 332 22.07 12.22 13.65
N ASP A 333 21.51 11.03 13.39
CA ASP A 333 22.27 9.85 12.97
C ASP A 333 22.26 9.73 11.43
N LEU A 334 23.08 10.58 10.80
CA LEU A 334 23.22 10.62 9.33
C LEU A 334 23.60 9.25 8.75
N ILE A 335 24.49 8.52 9.42
CA ILE A 335 24.97 7.21 8.93
C ILE A 335 23.85 6.17 9.04
N GLY A 336 23.09 6.19 10.15
CA GLY A 336 21.96 5.29 10.37
C GLY A 336 20.84 5.50 9.36
N GLN A 337 20.45 6.75 9.11
CA GLN A 337 19.40 7.08 8.14
C GLN A 337 19.80 6.67 6.71
N ILE A 338 21.01 7.01 6.27
CA ILE A 338 21.48 6.60 4.93
C ILE A 338 21.56 5.07 4.82
N ALA A 339 21.97 4.36 5.89
CA ALA A 339 22.03 2.90 5.87
C ALA A 339 20.66 2.23 5.76
N GLN A 340 19.64 2.82 6.38
CA GLN A 340 18.28 2.31 6.32
C GLN A 340 17.69 2.44 4.91
N GLU A 341 17.88 3.58 4.26
CA GLU A 341 17.34 3.84 2.91
C GLU A 341 18.13 3.15 1.79
N THR A 342 19.46 2.99 1.94
CA THR A 342 20.32 2.47 0.86
C THR A 342 20.69 1.00 0.99
N THR A 343 20.38 0.36 2.13
CA THR A 343 20.81 -1.01 2.50
C THR A 343 22.33 -1.24 2.47
N LEU A 344 23.13 -0.18 2.34
CA LEU A 344 24.60 -0.24 2.32
C LEU A 344 25.15 -0.43 3.75
N THR A 345 26.31 -1.09 3.84
CA THR A 345 26.97 -1.22 5.14
C THR A 345 27.42 0.15 5.66
N ARG A 346 27.36 0.35 6.98
CA ARG A 346 27.86 1.56 7.64
C ARG A 346 29.30 1.90 7.24
N LYS A 347 30.15 0.88 7.00
CA LYS A 347 31.53 1.06 6.55
C LYS A 347 31.62 1.71 5.17
N THR A 348 30.78 1.27 4.22
CA THR A 348 30.70 1.83 2.86
C THR A 348 30.22 3.27 2.90
N ILE A 349 29.18 3.57 3.68
CA ILE A 349 28.62 4.91 3.82
C ILE A 349 29.65 5.87 4.41
N VAL A 350 30.37 5.45 5.46
CA VAL A 350 31.47 6.24 6.03
C VAL A 350 32.57 6.51 5.00
N ALA A 351 32.88 5.55 4.13
CA ALA A 351 33.86 5.75 3.07
C ALA A 351 33.38 6.79 2.03
N ILE A 352 32.10 6.75 1.65
CA ILE A 352 31.48 7.73 0.74
C ILE A 352 31.50 9.12 1.38
N LEU A 353 30.99 9.27 2.61
CA LEU A 353 30.93 10.55 3.32
C LEU A 353 32.31 11.18 3.52
N LYS A 354 33.34 10.37 3.79
CA LYS A 354 34.74 10.86 3.89
C LYS A 354 35.31 11.34 2.56
N GLY A 355 34.78 10.86 1.43
CA GLY A 355 35.21 11.25 0.09
C GLY A 355 34.48 12.46 -0.48
N LEU A 356 33.44 12.97 0.20
CA LEU A 356 32.73 14.17 -0.23
C LEU A 356 33.59 15.43 -0.07
N SER A 357 33.30 16.44 -0.89
CA SER A 357 33.98 17.73 -0.75
C SER A 357 33.58 18.42 0.55
N THR A 358 34.50 19.22 1.11
CA THR A 358 34.28 19.95 2.37
C THR A 358 33.08 20.90 2.27
N GLU A 359 32.87 21.52 1.10
CA GLU A 359 31.72 22.40 0.85
C GLU A 359 30.39 21.67 0.94
N LYS A 360 30.30 20.44 0.40
CA LYS A 360 29.08 19.64 0.48
C LYS A 360 28.82 19.15 1.90
N LEU A 361 29.85 18.70 2.63
CA LEU A 361 29.69 18.32 4.03
C LEU A 361 29.24 19.49 4.92
N ASP A 362 29.65 20.71 4.60
CA ASP A 362 29.19 21.91 5.32
C ASP A 362 27.70 22.21 5.06
N MET A 363 27.13 21.77 3.93
CA MET A 363 25.70 21.92 3.65
C MET A 363 24.80 21.21 4.66
N PHE A 364 25.26 20.11 5.26
CA PHE A 364 24.57 19.44 6.35
C PHE A 364 24.30 20.38 7.54
N LYS A 365 25.18 21.37 7.78
CA LYS A 365 25.01 22.35 8.86
C LYS A 365 23.95 23.41 8.54
N TYR A 366 23.63 23.61 7.25
CA TYR A 366 22.63 24.58 6.82
C TYR A 366 21.21 24.03 6.97
N ASN A 367 20.98 22.79 6.54
CA ASN A 367 19.70 22.11 6.72
C ASN A 367 19.89 20.57 6.82
N PRO A 368 19.98 20.01 8.03
CA PRO A 368 20.17 18.57 8.24
C PRO A 368 19.03 17.67 7.77
N GLU A 369 17.82 18.21 7.57
CA GLU A 369 16.66 17.41 7.14
C GLU A 369 16.56 17.25 5.62
N GLU A 370 17.10 18.22 4.88
CA GLU A 370 17.12 18.21 3.41
C GLU A 370 18.40 17.59 2.84
N PHE A 371 19.49 17.58 3.63
CA PHE A 371 20.75 16.91 3.29
C PHE A 371 20.63 15.39 3.37
#